data_AF-A0A523SIJ3-F1
#
_entry.id   AF-A0A523SIJ3-F1
#
_cell.length_a   1.000
_cell.length_b   1.000
_cell.length_c   1.000
_cell.angle_alpha   90.00
_cell.angle_beta   90.00
_cell.angle_gamma   90.00
#
_symmetry.space_group_name_H-M   'P 1'
#
loop_
_entity.id
_entity.type
_entity.pdbx_description
1 polymer ?
#
loop_
_entity_poly.entity_id
_entity_poly.type
_entity_poly.pdbx_seq_one_letter_code
_entity_poly.pdbx_strand_id
1 'polypeptide(L)'
;MELNIQTYQELAEKYLKYQFALYPMKFDATPELQIAIMQSHQSNTDTMFSLREIIALKNVNDVYCLSRSMFESVVNMGVLVTDKIKDGAKRFLGFQYVEACRILDHLKQIDPEFASKVYDPEEVNAIIAGRNAFVSKYGNVGDWCGLNLIERVRLIDESFPPTCSTTKFFEYFYCQVYRKGSGATHRTSTGLGRSIVWTKSMVGDLIFIEPTPNMNHLVFASIHSLIVYLASIRFIGQILKGNETESYYQKETACIIAGKE
;
A
#
# COMPACT_ATOMS: atom_id res chain seq x y z
N MET A 1 17.53 -18.30 6.59
CA MET A 1 17.64 -18.19 5.12
C MET A 1 17.62 -16.71 4.79
N GLU A 2 18.66 -16.18 4.15
CA GLU A 2 18.65 -14.79 3.69
C GLU A 2 17.81 -14.72 2.42
N LEU A 3 16.66 -14.04 2.47
CA LEU A 3 15.87 -13.77 1.28
C LEU A 3 16.73 -12.88 0.37
N ASN A 4 17.32 -13.48 -0.66
CA ASN A 4 18.10 -12.75 -1.63
C ASN A 4 17.15 -12.14 -2.70
N ILE A 5 17.70 -11.27 -3.56
CA ILE A 5 16.91 -10.59 -4.58
C ILE A 5 16.20 -11.60 -5.50
N GLN A 6 16.83 -12.72 -5.84
CA GLN A 6 16.24 -13.74 -6.69
C GLN A 6 15.03 -14.41 -6.03
N THR A 7 15.16 -14.84 -4.76
CA THR A 7 14.04 -15.41 -3.99
C THR A 7 12.87 -14.42 -3.93
N TYR A 8 13.13 -13.13 -3.72
CA TYR A 8 12.07 -12.11 -3.79
C TYR A 8 11.37 -12.09 -5.17
N GLN A 9 12.12 -12.11 -6.27
CA GLN A 9 11.53 -12.08 -7.62
C GLN A 9 10.63 -13.28 -7.87
N GLU A 10 11.06 -14.47 -7.45
CA GLU A 10 10.32 -15.72 -7.60
C GLU A 10 9.01 -15.69 -6.80
N LEU A 11 9.04 -15.22 -5.55
CA LEU A 11 7.85 -15.07 -4.72
C LEU A 11 6.90 -14.00 -5.25
N ALA A 12 7.43 -12.85 -5.67
CA ALA A 12 6.64 -11.80 -6.29
C ALA A 12 5.90 -12.31 -7.54
N GLU A 13 6.60 -13.02 -8.42
CA GLU A 13 6.05 -13.65 -9.62
C GLU A 13 4.97 -14.70 -9.25
N LYS A 14 5.22 -15.54 -8.24
CA LYS A 14 4.25 -16.53 -7.73
C LYS A 14 2.95 -15.85 -7.28
N TYR A 15 3.05 -14.79 -6.49
CA TYR A 15 1.87 -14.09 -5.95
C TYR A 15 1.14 -13.26 -7.02
N LEU A 16 1.88 -12.64 -7.94
CA LEU A 16 1.31 -12.00 -9.13
C LEU A 16 0.55 -13.00 -9.99
N LYS A 17 1.02 -14.25 -10.12
CA LYS A 17 0.31 -15.29 -10.86
C LYS A 17 -0.93 -15.80 -10.13
N TYR A 18 -0.86 -15.94 -8.81
CA TYR A 18 -1.99 -16.42 -8.01
C TYR A 18 -3.24 -15.53 -8.15
N GLN A 19 -3.07 -14.21 -8.36
CA GLN A 19 -4.19 -13.31 -8.60
C GLN A 19 -5.08 -13.75 -9.77
N PHE A 20 -4.50 -14.38 -10.81
CA PHE A 20 -5.25 -14.87 -11.96
C PHE A 20 -6.08 -16.12 -11.65
N ALA A 21 -5.68 -16.91 -10.64
CA ALA A 21 -6.46 -18.06 -10.18
C ALA A 21 -7.79 -17.65 -9.55
N LEU A 22 -7.96 -16.35 -9.24
CA LEU A 22 -9.22 -15.79 -8.75
C LEU A 22 -10.25 -15.55 -9.87
N TYR A 23 -9.91 -15.81 -11.14
CA TYR A 23 -10.78 -15.61 -12.30
C TYR A 23 -11.37 -16.93 -12.83
N PRO A 24 -12.66 -16.97 -13.25
CA PRO A 24 -13.58 -15.84 -13.41
C PRO A 24 -14.30 -15.46 -12.10
N MET A 25 -14.09 -14.21 -11.68
CA MET A 25 -14.60 -13.62 -10.44
C MET A 25 -16.13 -13.50 -10.48
N LYS A 26 -16.85 -14.36 -9.76
CA LYS A 26 -18.22 -14.06 -9.34
C LYS A 26 -18.15 -13.27 -8.04
N PHE A 27 -18.40 -11.97 -8.14
CA PHE A 27 -18.43 -11.09 -6.98
C PHE A 27 -19.73 -11.25 -6.22
N ASP A 28 -19.64 -11.29 -4.90
CA ASP A 28 -20.78 -11.25 -3.98
C ASP A 28 -20.70 -9.98 -3.12
N ALA A 29 -20.70 -8.84 -3.81
CA ALA A 29 -20.48 -7.52 -3.23
C ALA A 29 -21.26 -6.46 -4.01
N THR A 30 -21.47 -5.29 -3.40
CA THR A 30 -22.05 -4.15 -4.11
C THR A 30 -21.11 -3.67 -5.23
N PRO A 31 -21.62 -3.12 -6.33
CA PRO A 31 -20.79 -2.59 -7.41
C PRO A 31 -19.74 -1.58 -6.91
N GLU A 32 -20.10 -0.72 -5.96
CA GLU A 32 -19.17 0.27 -5.41
C GLU A 32 -18.04 -0.39 -4.60
N LEU A 33 -18.34 -1.42 -3.81
CA LEU A 33 -17.32 -2.16 -3.08
C LEU A 33 -16.39 -2.91 -4.03
N GLN A 34 -16.94 -3.53 -5.08
CA GLN A 34 -16.16 -4.18 -6.13
C GLN A 34 -15.21 -3.19 -6.79
N ILE A 35 -15.71 -2.03 -7.23
CA ILE A 35 -14.87 -0.99 -7.88
C ILE A 35 -13.75 -0.55 -6.94
N ALA A 36 -14.06 -0.22 -5.69
CA ALA A 36 -13.08 0.26 -4.72
C ALA A 36 -11.97 -0.76 -4.44
N ILE A 37 -12.33 -2.04 -4.26
CA ILE A 37 -11.37 -3.12 -3.99
C ILE A 37 -10.53 -3.42 -5.23
N MET A 38 -11.14 -3.48 -6.41
CA MET A 38 -10.42 -3.80 -7.65
C MET A 38 -9.45 -2.68 -8.06
N GLN A 39 -9.86 -1.41 -7.94
CA GLN A 39 -8.95 -0.28 -8.20
C GLN A 39 -7.77 -0.27 -7.23
N SER A 40 -8.03 -0.47 -5.94
CA SER A 40 -6.97 -0.51 -4.92
C SER A 40 -6.02 -1.68 -5.14
N HIS A 41 -6.54 -2.87 -5.47
CA HIS A 41 -5.70 -4.02 -5.77
C HIS A 41 -4.89 -3.83 -7.05
N GLN A 42 -5.48 -3.31 -8.13
CA GLN A 42 -4.72 -3.03 -9.36
C GLN A 42 -3.55 -2.08 -9.08
N SER A 43 -3.77 -1.03 -8.29
CA SER A 43 -2.70 -0.13 -7.84
C SER A 43 -1.62 -0.86 -7.03
N ASN A 44 -2.00 -1.81 -6.18
CA ASN A 44 -1.06 -2.65 -5.43
C ASN A 44 -0.28 -3.61 -6.35
N THR A 45 -0.92 -4.15 -7.39
CA THR A 45 -0.29 -4.98 -8.42
C THR A 45 0.75 -4.18 -9.22
N ASP A 46 0.42 -2.97 -9.66
CA ASP A 46 1.36 -2.07 -10.34
C ASP A 46 2.54 -1.68 -9.44
N THR A 47 2.25 -1.46 -8.16
CA THR A 47 3.28 -1.22 -7.13
C THR A 47 4.19 -2.44 -6.97
N MET A 48 3.63 -3.65 -6.99
CA MET A 48 4.40 -4.89 -6.88
C MET A 48 5.31 -5.11 -8.09
N PHE A 49 4.85 -4.80 -9.31
CA PHE A 49 5.72 -4.78 -10.50
C PHE A 49 6.86 -3.77 -10.35
N SER A 50 6.57 -2.54 -9.91
CA SER A 50 7.59 -1.51 -9.68
C SER A 50 8.62 -1.94 -8.63
N LEU A 51 8.16 -2.55 -7.53
CA LEU A 51 9.03 -3.04 -6.45
C LEU A 51 10.02 -4.10 -6.94
N ARG A 52 9.60 -5.00 -7.85
CA ARG A 52 10.49 -5.99 -8.46
C ARG A 52 11.69 -5.35 -9.15
N GLU A 53 11.45 -4.31 -9.94
CA GLU A 53 12.52 -3.61 -10.65
C GLU A 53 13.42 -2.82 -9.67
N ILE A 54 12.82 -2.10 -8.74
CA ILE A 54 13.54 -1.24 -7.78
C ILE A 54 14.40 -2.04 -6.80
N ILE A 55 13.96 -3.23 -6.40
CA ILE A 55 14.75 -4.12 -5.54
C ILE A 55 15.99 -4.63 -6.28
N ALA A 56 15.91 -4.90 -7.59
CA ALA A 56 17.07 -5.27 -8.39
C ALA A 56 18.10 -4.13 -8.44
N LEU A 57 17.63 -2.87 -8.43
CA LEU A 57 18.46 -1.67 -8.32
C LEU A 57 18.98 -1.39 -6.90
N LYS A 58 18.57 -2.19 -5.90
CA LYS A 58 18.95 -2.05 -4.48
C LYS A 58 18.62 -0.68 -3.89
N ASN A 59 17.58 -0.01 -4.39
CA ASN A 59 17.19 1.32 -3.90
C ASN A 59 16.27 1.21 -2.68
N VAL A 60 16.88 1.14 -1.49
CA VAL A 60 16.20 0.90 -0.21
C VAL A 60 15.11 1.93 0.12
N ASN A 61 15.34 3.21 -0.20
CA ASN A 61 14.37 4.27 0.10
C ASN A 61 13.07 4.09 -0.69
N ASP A 62 13.20 3.80 -1.98
CA ASP A 62 12.04 3.67 -2.86
C ASP A 62 11.26 2.39 -2.54
N VAL A 63 11.95 1.31 -2.14
CA VAL A 63 11.29 0.10 -1.62
C VAL A 63 10.45 0.42 -0.39
N TYR A 64 10.99 1.16 0.59
CA TYR A 64 10.21 1.58 1.77
C TYR A 64 9.02 2.48 1.40
N CYS A 65 9.22 3.42 0.47
CA CYS A 65 8.18 4.35 0.06
C CYS A 65 7.01 3.64 -0.60
N LEU A 66 7.30 2.75 -1.55
CA LEU A 66 6.28 1.95 -2.25
C LEU A 66 5.61 0.96 -1.31
N SER A 67 6.36 0.30 -0.43
CA SER A 67 5.80 -0.62 0.58
C SER A 67 4.82 0.09 1.51
N ARG A 68 5.14 1.32 1.94
CA ARG A 68 4.26 2.16 2.74
C ARG A 68 2.98 2.53 1.98
N SER A 69 3.11 3.00 0.74
CA SER A 69 1.96 3.35 -0.11
C SER A 69 1.01 2.16 -0.28
N MET A 70 1.57 0.99 -0.61
CA MET A 70 0.81 -0.25 -0.74
C MET A 70 0.14 -0.67 0.57
N PHE A 71 0.80 -0.48 1.72
CA PHE A 71 0.20 -0.76 3.02
C PHE A 71 -1.00 0.14 3.32
N GLU A 72 -0.93 1.43 3.03
CA GLU A 72 -2.06 2.36 3.22
C GLU A 72 -3.27 1.94 2.36
N SER A 73 -3.03 1.56 1.10
CA SER A 73 -4.05 1.00 0.19
C SER A 73 -4.66 -0.30 0.75
N VAL A 74 -3.83 -1.25 1.20
CA VAL A 74 -4.29 -2.52 1.78
C VAL A 74 -5.10 -2.32 3.06
N VAL A 75 -4.73 -1.35 3.90
CA VAL A 75 -5.54 -1.01 5.09
C VAL A 75 -6.90 -0.46 4.67
N ASN A 76 -6.97 0.40 3.64
CA ASN A 76 -8.26 0.86 3.14
C ASN A 76 -9.10 -0.31 2.60
N MET A 77 -8.52 -1.23 1.83
CA MET A 77 -9.19 -2.45 1.39
C MET A 77 -9.73 -3.27 2.58
N GLY A 78 -8.89 -3.48 3.59
CA GLY A 78 -9.25 -4.23 4.79
C GLY A 78 -10.42 -3.61 5.53
N VAL A 79 -10.44 -2.29 5.72
CA VAL A 79 -11.57 -1.58 6.34
C VAL A 79 -12.84 -1.73 5.50
N LEU A 80 -12.74 -1.55 4.18
CA LEU A 80 -13.88 -1.63 3.26
C LEU A 80 -14.57 -3.00 3.33
N VAL A 81 -13.79 -4.09 3.34
CA VAL A 81 -14.36 -5.44 3.39
C VAL A 81 -14.92 -5.83 4.76
N THR A 82 -14.66 -5.06 5.82
CA THR A 82 -15.32 -5.29 7.13
C THR A 82 -16.80 -4.92 7.12
N ASP A 83 -17.23 -4.05 6.19
CA ASP A 83 -18.56 -3.43 6.14
C ASP A 83 -19.00 -2.69 7.43
N LYS A 84 -18.05 -2.41 8.35
CA LYS A 84 -18.34 -1.70 9.61
C LYS A 84 -18.51 -0.19 9.42
N ILE A 85 -18.05 0.35 8.30
CA ILE A 85 -18.22 1.76 7.95
C ILE A 85 -19.47 1.91 7.10
N LYS A 86 -20.49 2.58 7.64
CA LYS A 86 -21.72 2.89 6.90
C LYS A 86 -21.40 3.62 5.59
N ASP A 87 -21.96 3.14 4.49
CA ASP A 87 -21.69 3.60 3.13
C ASP A 87 -20.18 3.57 2.75
N GLY A 88 -19.38 2.69 3.38
CA GLY A 88 -17.92 2.74 3.31
C GLY A 88 -17.34 2.84 1.90
N ALA A 89 -17.79 1.98 0.98
CA ALA A 89 -17.33 2.00 -0.41
C ALA A 89 -17.70 3.30 -1.14
N LYS A 90 -18.94 3.80 -0.96
CA LYS A 90 -19.40 5.08 -1.52
C LYS A 90 -18.62 6.26 -0.95
N ARG A 91 -18.33 6.22 0.35
CA ARG A 91 -17.52 7.25 1.01
C ARG A 91 -16.09 7.25 0.49
N PHE A 92 -15.46 6.08 0.38
CA PHE A 92 -14.11 5.94 -0.17
C PHE A 92 -14.01 6.47 -1.61
N LEU A 93 -14.88 6.00 -2.50
CA LEU A 93 -14.92 6.46 -3.89
C LEU A 93 -15.31 7.94 -4.02
N GLY A 94 -16.19 8.45 -3.16
CA GLY A 94 -16.58 9.87 -3.21
C GLY A 94 -15.50 10.81 -2.66
N PHE A 95 -14.70 10.34 -1.69
CA PHE A 95 -13.69 11.16 -1.04
C PHE A 95 -12.52 11.53 -1.96
N GLN A 96 -12.24 10.73 -3.00
CA GLN A 96 -11.22 11.06 -4.01
C GLN A 96 -11.47 12.44 -4.65
N TYR A 97 -12.74 12.84 -4.83
CA TYR A 97 -13.09 14.15 -5.36
C TYR A 97 -12.80 15.28 -4.37
N VAL A 98 -12.92 15.01 -3.06
CA VAL A 98 -12.52 15.97 -2.02
C VAL A 98 -11.02 16.19 -2.07
N GLU A 99 -10.23 15.13 -2.22
CA GLU A 99 -8.77 15.23 -2.35
C GLU A 99 -8.34 15.95 -3.63
N ALA A 100 -8.94 15.59 -4.77
CA ALA A 100 -8.68 16.25 -6.05
C ALA A 100 -9.06 17.73 -6.00
N CYS A 101 -10.20 18.09 -5.38
CA CYS A 101 -10.58 19.49 -5.18
C CYS A 101 -9.55 20.28 -4.37
N ARG A 102 -8.95 19.70 -3.32
CA ARG A 102 -7.92 20.39 -2.52
C ARG A 102 -6.71 20.76 -3.37
N ILE A 103 -6.29 19.87 -4.26
CA ILE A 103 -5.19 20.13 -5.20
C ILE A 103 -5.59 21.22 -6.20
N LEU A 104 -6.77 21.10 -6.82
CA LEU A 104 -7.29 22.09 -7.77
C LEU A 104 -7.40 23.49 -7.15
N ASP A 105 -7.95 23.59 -5.94
CA ASP A 105 -8.11 24.86 -5.24
C ASP A 105 -6.76 25.50 -4.94
N HIS A 106 -5.77 24.69 -4.53
CA HIS A 106 -4.41 25.18 -4.31
C HIS A 106 -3.73 25.63 -5.61
N LEU A 107 -3.87 24.87 -6.71
CA LEU A 107 -3.33 25.25 -8.02
C LEU A 107 -3.91 26.58 -8.50
N LYS A 108 -5.23 26.77 -8.36
CA LYS A 108 -5.91 28.02 -8.71
C LYS A 108 -5.42 29.23 -7.89
N GLN A 109 -4.96 29.01 -6.66
CA GLN A 109 -4.37 30.08 -5.84
C GLN A 109 -2.96 30.48 -6.31
N ILE A 110 -2.20 29.53 -6.86
CA ILE A 110 -0.84 29.78 -7.38
C ILE A 110 -0.91 30.44 -8.75
N ASP A 111 -1.68 29.87 -9.67
CA ASP A 111 -1.88 30.39 -11.03
C ASP A 111 -3.27 29.95 -11.55
N PRO A 112 -4.24 30.88 -11.65
CA PRO A 112 -5.59 30.59 -12.13
C PRO A 112 -5.65 29.98 -13.53
N GLU A 113 -4.68 30.29 -14.41
CA GLU A 113 -4.64 29.76 -15.78
C GLU A 113 -4.00 28.37 -15.86
N PHE A 114 -3.30 27.94 -14.81
CA PHE A 114 -2.57 26.67 -14.79
C PHE A 114 -3.51 25.47 -14.61
N ALA A 115 -4.59 25.64 -13.85
CA ALA A 115 -5.61 24.60 -13.70
C ALA A 115 -6.19 24.19 -15.07
N SER A 116 -6.44 25.16 -15.96
CA SER A 116 -6.89 24.92 -17.33
C SER A 116 -5.84 24.35 -18.30
N LYS A 117 -4.56 24.32 -17.90
CA LYS A 117 -3.47 23.71 -18.70
C LYS A 117 -3.21 22.25 -18.35
N VAL A 118 -3.56 21.84 -17.12
CA VAL A 118 -3.31 20.49 -16.59
C VAL A 118 -4.56 19.62 -16.64
N TYR A 119 -5.73 20.21 -16.39
CA TYR A 119 -6.99 19.49 -16.31
C TYR A 119 -7.92 19.85 -17.46
N ASP A 120 -8.61 18.85 -17.98
CA ASP A 120 -9.72 19.08 -18.90
C ASP A 120 -10.88 19.78 -18.16
N PRO A 121 -11.57 20.77 -18.78
CA PRO A 121 -12.72 21.43 -18.16
C PRO A 121 -13.82 20.47 -17.69
N GLU A 122 -14.08 19.37 -18.40
CA GLU A 122 -15.04 18.34 -17.99
C GLU A 122 -14.57 17.60 -16.74
N GLU A 123 -13.28 17.30 -16.63
CA GLU A 123 -12.67 16.69 -15.44
C GLU A 123 -12.81 17.63 -14.23
N VAL A 124 -12.52 18.92 -14.41
CA VAL A 124 -12.71 19.92 -13.35
C VAL A 124 -14.17 19.99 -12.89
N ASN A 125 -15.11 20.00 -13.84
CA ASN A 125 -16.54 20.01 -13.52
C ASN A 125 -16.96 18.73 -12.77
N ALA A 126 -16.46 17.56 -13.18
CA ALA A 126 -16.72 16.29 -12.51
C ALA A 126 -16.17 16.28 -11.08
N ILE A 127 -14.95 16.80 -10.87
CA ILE A 127 -14.33 16.89 -9.54
C ILE A 127 -15.16 17.80 -8.61
N ILE A 128 -15.55 18.98 -9.07
CA ILE A 128 -16.35 19.93 -8.29
C ILE A 128 -17.73 19.34 -7.96
N ALA A 129 -18.40 18.76 -8.96
CA ALA A 129 -19.72 18.13 -8.77
C ALA A 129 -19.64 16.96 -7.78
N GLY A 130 -18.64 16.08 -7.94
CA GLY A 130 -18.39 14.94 -7.05
C GLY A 130 -18.12 15.37 -5.61
N ARG A 131 -17.27 16.39 -5.41
CA ARG A 131 -17.00 16.97 -4.09
C ARG A 131 -18.27 17.55 -3.46
N ASN A 132 -19.08 18.30 -4.20
CA ASN A 132 -20.31 18.89 -3.68
C ASN A 132 -21.35 17.83 -3.32
N ALA A 133 -21.46 16.76 -4.11
CA ALA A 133 -22.31 15.61 -3.80
C ALA A 133 -21.81 14.89 -2.52
N PHE A 134 -20.50 14.72 -2.36
CA PHE A 134 -19.93 14.12 -1.15
C PHE A 134 -20.19 14.98 0.09
N VAL A 135 -19.86 16.28 0.04
CA VAL A 135 -19.97 17.20 1.18
C VAL A 135 -21.43 17.42 1.58
N SER A 136 -22.36 17.47 0.62
CA SER A 136 -23.79 17.60 0.95
C SER A 136 -24.33 16.38 1.71
N LYS A 137 -23.79 15.19 1.44
CA LYS A 137 -24.22 13.94 2.08
C LYS A 137 -23.49 13.63 3.40
N TYR A 138 -22.18 13.86 3.46
CA TYR A 138 -21.32 13.42 4.56
C TYR A 138 -20.68 14.56 5.36
N GLY A 139 -20.85 15.82 4.93
CA GLY A 139 -20.22 16.98 5.54
C GLY A 139 -18.76 17.16 5.13
N ASN A 140 -18.12 18.18 5.72
CA ASN A 140 -16.70 18.45 5.50
C ASN A 140 -15.85 17.64 6.48
N VAL A 141 -15.42 16.47 6.06
CA VAL A 141 -14.62 15.53 6.87
C VAL A 141 -13.15 15.55 6.45
N GLY A 142 -12.26 15.34 7.44
CA GLY A 142 -10.82 15.23 7.20
C GLY A 142 -10.40 13.94 6.49
N ASP A 143 -11.27 12.93 6.52
CA ASP A 143 -11.02 11.58 6.02
C ASP A 143 -12.32 10.88 5.59
N TRP A 144 -12.23 9.87 4.70
CA TRP A 144 -13.36 9.14 4.15
C TRP A 144 -14.12 8.31 5.18
N CYS A 145 -13.46 7.71 6.18
CA CYS A 145 -14.12 6.87 7.20
C CYS A 145 -14.18 7.51 8.59
N GLY A 146 -13.41 8.58 8.83
CA GLY A 146 -13.38 9.28 10.13
C GLY A 146 -12.49 8.57 11.16
N LEU A 147 -11.66 7.63 10.72
CA LEU A 147 -10.67 6.94 11.54
C LEU A 147 -9.27 7.28 11.03
N ASN A 148 -8.34 7.56 11.93
CA ASN A 148 -6.93 7.66 11.55
C ASN A 148 -6.37 6.27 11.18
N LEU A 149 -5.16 6.22 10.62
CA LEU A 149 -4.62 4.97 10.09
C LEU A 149 -4.44 3.87 11.15
N ILE A 150 -4.04 4.21 12.38
CA ILE A 150 -3.87 3.19 13.44
C ILE A 150 -5.22 2.65 13.92
N GLU A 151 -6.26 3.48 13.96
CA GLU A 151 -7.63 3.04 14.27
C GLU A 151 -8.17 2.09 13.18
N ARG A 152 -7.91 2.39 11.91
CA ARG A 152 -8.24 1.47 10.79
C ARG A 152 -7.53 0.14 10.91
N VAL A 153 -6.25 0.17 11.26
CA VAL A 153 -5.44 -1.03 11.46
C VAL A 153 -6.00 -1.90 12.59
N ARG A 154 -6.35 -1.30 13.73
CA ARG A 154 -6.98 -2.02 14.86
C ARG A 154 -8.33 -2.62 14.46
N LEU A 155 -9.12 -1.89 13.68
CA LEU A 155 -10.37 -2.40 13.15
C LEU A 155 -10.18 -3.67 12.31
N ILE A 156 -9.12 -3.74 11.50
CA ILE A 156 -8.78 -4.95 10.73
C ILE A 156 -8.38 -6.09 11.67
N ASP A 157 -7.45 -5.84 12.60
CA ASP A 157 -6.99 -6.84 13.57
C ASP A 157 -8.15 -7.42 14.40
N GLU A 158 -9.17 -6.62 14.71
CA GLU A 158 -10.39 -7.05 15.42
C GLU A 158 -11.43 -7.77 14.54
N SER A 159 -11.40 -7.55 13.23
CA SER A 159 -12.44 -8.04 12.30
C SER A 159 -12.06 -9.33 11.59
N PHE A 160 -10.79 -9.72 11.63
CA PHE A 160 -10.27 -10.86 10.90
C PHE A 160 -9.61 -11.89 11.84
N PRO A 161 -9.56 -13.17 11.43
CA PRO A 161 -8.81 -14.17 12.18
C PRO A 161 -7.35 -13.76 12.39
N PRO A 162 -6.77 -14.08 13.58
CA PRO A 162 -5.36 -13.84 13.86
C PRO A 162 -4.47 -14.40 12.74
N THR A 163 -3.47 -13.61 12.33
CA THR A 163 -2.48 -14.07 11.35
C THR A 163 -1.26 -14.58 12.10
N CYS A 164 -0.82 -15.81 11.81
CA CYS A 164 0.32 -16.44 12.52
C CYS A 164 0.19 -16.38 14.06
N SER A 165 -1.01 -16.63 14.58
CA SER A 165 -1.34 -16.63 16.01
C SER A 165 -1.25 -15.28 16.74
N THR A 166 -1.03 -14.16 16.04
CA THR A 166 -1.10 -12.83 16.63
C THR A 166 -2.41 -12.12 16.29
N THR A 167 -3.04 -11.53 17.31
CA THR A 167 -4.24 -10.69 17.20
C THR A 167 -3.92 -9.24 16.84
N LYS A 168 -2.64 -8.90 16.65
CA LYS A 168 -2.14 -7.54 16.40
C LYS A 168 -1.23 -7.50 15.18
N PHE A 169 -1.54 -8.31 14.17
CA PHE A 169 -0.68 -8.51 13.02
C PHE A 169 -0.53 -7.22 12.20
N PHE A 170 -1.64 -6.55 11.90
CA PHE A 170 -1.60 -5.30 11.15
C PHE A 170 -1.02 -4.15 12.00
N GLU A 171 -1.23 -4.13 13.33
CA GLU A 171 -0.56 -3.17 14.22
C GLU A 171 0.97 -3.33 14.21
N TYR A 172 1.48 -4.57 14.13
CA TYR A 172 2.91 -4.82 13.90
C TYR A 172 3.36 -4.27 12.53
N PHE A 173 2.60 -4.52 11.45
CA PHE A 173 2.92 -3.99 10.12
C PHE A 173 2.86 -2.47 10.05
N TYR A 174 1.94 -1.84 10.77
CA TYR A 174 1.91 -0.37 10.92
C TYR A 174 3.24 0.14 11.46
N CYS A 175 3.84 -0.54 12.44
CA CYS A 175 5.13 -0.16 12.98
C CYS A 175 6.28 -0.42 11.98
N GLN A 176 6.28 -1.59 11.35
CA GLN A 176 7.39 -2.05 10.51
C GLN A 176 7.42 -1.50 9.09
N VAL A 177 6.25 -1.24 8.51
CA VAL A 177 6.12 -0.78 7.12
C VAL A 177 5.83 0.71 7.12
N TYR A 178 4.73 1.13 7.75
CA TYR A 178 4.29 2.53 7.70
C TYR A 178 5.22 3.46 8.50
N ARG A 179 5.40 3.22 9.81
CA ARG A 179 6.22 4.10 10.67
C ARG A 179 7.70 4.04 10.30
N LYS A 180 8.23 2.85 10.03
CA LYS A 180 9.64 2.70 9.63
C LYS A 180 9.90 3.29 8.25
N GLY A 181 8.98 3.11 7.29
CA GLY A 181 9.07 3.66 5.94
C GLY A 181 8.84 5.17 5.85
N SER A 182 8.13 5.77 6.82
CA SER A 182 7.88 7.22 6.89
C SER A 182 9.16 8.05 6.78
N GLY A 183 10.25 7.63 7.44
CA GLY A 183 11.53 8.33 7.37
C GLY A 183 12.12 8.37 5.96
N ALA A 184 11.94 7.30 5.18
CA ALA A 184 12.39 7.21 3.79
C ALA A 184 11.52 8.08 2.86
N THR A 185 10.19 7.99 2.99
CA THR A 185 9.24 8.81 2.21
C THR A 185 9.47 10.30 2.40
N HIS A 186 9.70 10.75 3.64
CA HIS A 186 9.91 12.16 3.95
C HIS A 186 11.38 12.59 3.87
N ARG A 187 12.27 11.73 3.36
CA ARG A 187 13.71 12.00 3.19
C ARG A 187 14.40 12.55 4.44
N THR A 188 14.00 12.06 5.60
CA THR A 188 14.61 12.46 6.89
C THR A 188 16.00 11.85 7.03
N SER A 189 16.89 12.47 7.81
CA SER A 189 18.23 11.94 8.09
C SER A 189 18.17 10.50 8.65
N THR A 190 17.20 10.21 9.51
CA THR A 190 16.95 8.85 10.03
C THR A 190 16.56 7.86 8.93
N GLY A 191 15.76 8.29 7.95
CA GLY A 191 15.42 7.47 6.79
C GLY A 191 16.61 7.20 5.89
N LEU A 192 17.37 8.25 5.56
CA LEU A 192 18.58 8.15 4.73
C LEU A 192 19.64 7.24 5.40
N GLY A 193 19.82 7.35 6.71
CA GLY A 193 20.73 6.49 7.47
C GLY A 193 20.31 5.03 7.55
N ARG A 194 19.05 4.69 7.29
CA ARG A 194 18.59 3.29 7.16
C ARG A 194 18.86 2.73 5.77
N SER A 195 18.95 3.58 4.76
CA SER A 195 19.06 3.17 3.36
C SER A 195 20.51 3.05 2.90
N ILE A 196 21.43 3.77 3.55
CA ILE A 196 22.84 3.84 3.16
C ILE A 196 23.72 3.37 4.33
N VAL A 197 24.70 2.54 4.01
CA VAL A 197 25.85 2.22 4.87
C VAL A 197 27.09 2.88 4.26
N TRP A 198 27.83 3.63 5.07
CA TRP A 198 29.10 4.22 4.64
C TRP A 198 30.21 3.19 4.79
N THR A 199 30.75 2.73 3.68
CA THR A 199 31.84 1.75 3.64
C THR A 199 33.15 2.43 3.30
N LYS A 200 34.24 1.92 3.86
CA LYS A 200 35.59 2.38 3.53
C LYS A 200 36.17 1.48 2.45
N SER A 201 36.63 2.07 1.36
CA SER A 201 37.39 1.41 0.30
C SER A 201 38.81 1.99 0.27
N MET A 202 39.80 1.13 0.01
CA MET A 202 41.19 1.54 -0.18
C MET A 202 41.52 1.50 -1.67
N VAL A 203 42.03 2.59 -2.22
CA VAL A 203 42.56 2.63 -3.59
C VAL A 203 43.98 3.20 -3.52
N GLY A 204 44.99 2.32 -3.64
CA GLY A 204 46.37 2.65 -3.25
C GLY A 204 46.45 2.93 -1.75
N ASP A 205 47.07 4.05 -1.38
CA ASP A 205 47.22 4.52 0.01
C ASP A 205 46.11 5.50 0.45
N LEU A 206 45.08 5.70 -0.38
CA LEU A 206 43.99 6.63 -0.11
C LEU A 206 42.74 5.90 0.40
N ILE A 207 42.15 6.45 1.47
CA ILE A 207 40.88 5.98 2.04
C ILE A 207 39.72 6.74 1.36
N PHE A 208 38.82 6.00 0.73
CA PHE A 208 37.56 6.51 0.21
C PHE A 208 36.41 6.08 1.13
N ILE A 209 35.43 6.97 1.32
CA ILE A 209 34.19 6.67 2.03
C ILE A 209 33.08 6.68 0.99
N GLU A 210 32.49 5.53 0.73
CA GLU A 210 31.50 5.33 -0.32
C GLU A 210 30.15 4.92 0.29
N PRO A 211 29.03 5.45 -0.23
CA PRO A 211 27.71 5.01 0.18
C PRO A 211 27.38 3.67 -0.51
N THR A 212 27.00 2.68 0.28
CA THR A 212 26.46 1.41 -0.22
C THR A 212 25.04 1.19 0.29
N PRO A 213 24.18 0.47 -0.45
CA PRO A 213 22.85 0.14 0.02
C PRO A 213 22.88 -0.68 1.32
N ASN A 214 22.00 -0.34 2.26
CA ASN A 214 21.81 -1.15 3.45
C ASN A 214 20.99 -2.41 3.13
N MET A 215 21.68 -3.51 2.84
CA MET A 215 21.04 -4.77 2.41
C MET A 215 20.09 -5.37 3.45
N ASN A 216 20.35 -5.17 4.75
CA ASN A 216 19.44 -5.65 5.80
C ASN A 216 18.09 -4.95 5.71
N HIS A 217 18.11 -3.64 5.47
CA HIS A 217 16.90 -2.84 5.29
C HIS A 217 16.20 -3.13 3.97
N LEU A 218 16.97 -3.40 2.89
CA LEU A 218 16.41 -3.84 1.62
C LEU A 218 15.61 -5.13 1.81
N VAL A 219 16.25 -6.19 2.32
CA VAL A 219 15.62 -7.49 2.56
C VAL A 219 14.41 -7.35 3.48
N PHE A 220 14.54 -6.58 4.55
CA PHE A 220 13.45 -6.33 5.48
C PHE A 220 12.23 -5.71 4.78
N ALA A 221 12.42 -4.64 4.01
CA ALA A 221 11.32 -3.95 3.34
C ALA A 221 10.68 -4.83 2.26
N SER A 222 11.50 -5.57 1.51
CA SER A 222 11.05 -6.54 0.51
C SER A 222 10.20 -7.68 1.10
N ILE A 223 10.58 -8.23 2.25
CA ILE A 223 9.78 -9.28 2.91
C ILE A 223 8.40 -8.74 3.30
N HIS A 224 8.35 -7.54 3.88
CA HIS A 224 7.08 -6.99 4.32
C HIS A 224 6.22 -6.54 3.13
N SER A 225 6.79 -6.12 2.01
CA SER A 225 6.00 -5.80 0.81
C SER A 225 5.27 -7.01 0.25
N LEU A 226 5.91 -8.20 0.23
CA LEU A 226 5.26 -9.45 -0.17
C LEU A 226 4.03 -9.76 0.69
N ILE A 227 4.18 -9.66 2.01
CA ILE A 227 3.09 -9.95 2.95
C ILE A 227 1.96 -8.92 2.83
N VAL A 228 2.29 -7.64 2.64
CA VAL A 228 1.29 -6.59 2.38
C VAL A 228 0.53 -6.88 1.09
N TYR A 229 1.24 -7.27 0.01
CA TYR A 229 0.59 -7.64 -1.25
C TYR A 229 -0.32 -8.88 -1.09
N LEU A 230 0.12 -9.91 -0.36
CA LEU A 230 -0.71 -11.07 -0.02
C LEU A 230 -1.99 -10.68 0.74
N ALA A 231 -1.94 -9.68 1.63
CA ALA A 231 -3.13 -9.16 2.29
C ALA A 231 -4.09 -8.47 1.31
N SER A 232 -3.61 -7.87 0.22
CA SER A 232 -4.49 -7.35 -0.85
C SER A 232 -5.27 -8.48 -1.54
N ILE A 233 -4.61 -9.62 -1.81
CA ILE A 233 -5.21 -10.83 -2.37
C ILE A 233 -6.25 -11.40 -1.39
N ARG A 234 -5.91 -11.47 -0.10
CA ARG A 234 -6.82 -11.88 0.97
C ARG A 234 -8.14 -11.10 0.91
N PHE A 235 -8.08 -9.78 0.79
CA PHE A 235 -9.29 -8.93 0.79
C PHE A 235 -10.10 -9.02 -0.50
N ILE A 236 -9.49 -9.29 -1.65
CA ILE A 236 -10.27 -9.70 -2.83
C ILE A 236 -11.01 -11.00 -2.54
N GLY A 237 -10.32 -11.98 -1.97
CA GLY A 237 -10.91 -13.27 -1.62
C GLY A 237 -12.17 -13.15 -0.75
N GLN A 238 -12.22 -12.16 0.15
CA GLN A 238 -13.40 -11.88 0.98
C GLN A 238 -14.62 -11.47 0.14
N ILE A 239 -14.46 -10.60 -0.86
CA ILE A 239 -15.57 -10.16 -1.71
C ILE A 239 -15.96 -11.19 -2.80
N LEU A 240 -15.14 -12.22 -2.98
CA LEU A 240 -15.42 -13.38 -3.83
C LEU A 240 -15.98 -14.60 -3.06
N LYS A 241 -16.03 -14.53 -1.72
CA LYS A 241 -16.34 -15.68 -0.81
C LYS A 241 -15.45 -16.91 -1.04
N GLY A 242 -14.20 -16.70 -1.45
CA GLY A 242 -13.24 -17.77 -1.65
C GLY A 242 -12.58 -18.19 -0.34
N ASN A 243 -13.12 -19.21 0.35
CA ASN A 243 -12.56 -19.72 1.62
C ASN A 243 -11.08 -20.14 1.52
N GLU A 244 -10.62 -20.50 0.33
CA GLU A 244 -9.26 -20.92 0.05
C GLU A 244 -8.25 -19.77 0.13
N THR A 245 -8.67 -18.53 -0.12
CA THR A 245 -7.80 -17.35 -0.13
C THR A 245 -7.27 -16.99 1.26
N GLU A 246 -8.09 -17.14 2.30
CA GLU A 246 -7.66 -16.96 3.69
C GLU A 246 -6.62 -18.02 4.06
N SER A 247 -6.88 -19.28 3.73
CA SER A 247 -5.94 -20.38 3.99
C SER A 247 -4.63 -20.18 3.25
N TYR A 248 -4.67 -19.72 2.00
CA TYR A 248 -3.50 -19.38 1.21
C TYR A 248 -2.71 -18.24 1.86
N TYR A 249 -3.37 -17.13 2.21
CA TYR A 249 -2.75 -16.00 2.89
C TYR A 249 -2.05 -16.41 4.19
N GLN A 250 -2.72 -17.20 5.04
CA GLN A 250 -2.17 -17.66 6.32
C GLN A 250 -0.94 -18.57 6.12
N LYS A 251 -1.02 -19.52 5.18
CA LYS A 251 0.07 -20.43 4.86
C LYS A 251 1.30 -19.68 4.34
N GLU A 252 1.11 -18.85 3.32
CA GLU A 252 2.21 -18.13 2.66
C GLU A 252 2.85 -17.13 3.61
N THR A 253 2.06 -16.36 4.37
CA THR A 253 2.56 -15.43 5.38
C THR A 253 3.39 -16.16 6.44
N ALA A 254 2.92 -17.32 6.92
CA ALA A 254 3.67 -18.12 7.89
C ALA A 254 4.98 -18.67 7.31
N CYS A 255 5.00 -19.09 6.03
CA CYS A 255 6.21 -19.56 5.37
C CYS A 255 7.25 -18.43 5.21
N ILE A 256 6.83 -17.25 4.77
CA ILE A 256 7.70 -16.07 4.64
C ILE A 256 8.29 -15.70 6.01
N ILE A 257 7.46 -15.57 7.05
CA ILE A 257 7.92 -15.17 8.39
C ILE A 257 8.87 -16.21 8.99
N ALA A 258 8.62 -17.51 8.77
CA ALA A 258 9.49 -18.57 9.23
C ALA A 258 10.79 -18.70 8.43
N GLY A 259 10.95 -17.93 7.33
CA GLY A 259 12.10 -18.04 6.42
C GLY A 259 12.19 -19.41 5.76
N LYS A 260 11.03 -20.00 5.43
CA LYS A 260 10.90 -21.32 4.79
C LYS A 260 10.72 -21.23 3.26
N GLU A 261 10.56 -20.02 2.71
CA GLU A 261 10.53 -19.72 1.27
C GLU A 261 11.73 -18.88 0.85
#